data_AF-A0A0F8Y204-F1
#
_entry.id   AF-A0A0F8Y204-F1
#
_cell.length_a   1.000
_cell.length_b   1.000
_cell.length_c   1.000
_cell.angle_alpha   90.00
_cell.angle_beta   90.00
_cell.angle_gamma   90.00
#
_symmetry.space_group_name_H-M   'P 1'
#
loop_
_entity.id
_entity.type
_entity.pdbx_description
1 polymer ?
#
loop_
_entity_poly.entity_id
_entity_poly.type
_entity_poly.pdbx_seq_one_letter_code
_entity_poly.pdbx_strand_id
1 'polypeptide(L)'
;MSTLDIDYATPYETGPKQLHDVGQRAETPNGDVYRYVKMGAAVGIANKLYQGSIAVAFWNSVAHTVALAVGDTEISFTDGGTALTAGEAEGGNIIPELGTDLGHIYRVKSNIATDTNVTVCQLEDGVTVQNAVATGGSRVLTFIKSPYMDILI
;
A
#
# COMPACT_ATOMS: atom_id res chain seq x y z
N MET A 1 11.00 -7.74 11.73
CA MET A 1 12.20 -7.07 11.22
C MET A 1 12.93 -6.42 12.39
N SER A 2 14.26 -6.61 12.49
CA SER A 2 15.09 -5.87 13.46
C SER A 2 15.23 -4.42 13.02
N THR A 3 15.51 -3.48 13.94
CA THR A 3 15.83 -2.10 13.56
C THR A 3 17.26 -2.02 13.01
N LEU A 4 17.49 -1.18 12.01
CA LEU A 4 18.83 -0.85 11.53
C LEU A 4 19.42 0.28 12.38
N ASP A 5 20.64 0.10 12.87
CA ASP A 5 21.41 1.19 13.48
C ASP A 5 22.15 1.94 12.35
N ILE A 6 21.88 3.23 12.19
CA ILE A 6 22.44 4.07 11.12
C ILE A 6 23.22 5.27 11.69
N ASP A 7 24.18 5.78 10.93
CA ASP A 7 24.92 7.01 11.29
C ASP A 7 24.08 8.27 10.99
N TYR A 8 24.41 9.39 11.63
CA TYR A 8 23.71 10.68 11.46
C TYR A 8 23.71 11.21 10.03
N ALA A 9 24.70 10.85 9.21
CA ALA A 9 24.88 11.36 7.86
C ALA A 9 24.06 10.61 6.79
N THR A 10 23.61 9.39 7.08
CA THR A 10 23.01 8.49 6.08
C THR A 10 21.48 8.60 5.87
N PRO A 11 20.65 9.25 6.72
CA PRO A 11 19.19 9.18 6.56
C PRO A 11 18.62 9.70 5.23
N TYR A 12 19.36 10.57 4.53
CA TYR A 12 18.94 11.16 3.25
C TYR A 12 19.73 10.63 2.05
N GLU A 13 20.50 9.55 2.22
CA GLU A 13 21.18 8.90 1.10
C GLU A 13 20.15 8.27 0.15
N THR A 14 20.29 8.58 -1.14
CA THR A 14 19.44 8.03 -2.19
C THR A 14 20.27 7.29 -3.22
N GLY A 15 19.74 6.19 -3.76
CA GLY A 15 20.40 5.46 -4.84
C GLY A 15 19.40 4.67 -5.67
N PRO A 16 19.80 4.25 -6.89
CA PRO A 16 18.92 3.50 -7.80
C PRO A 16 18.74 2.03 -7.37
N LYS A 17 19.56 1.54 -6.44
CA LYS A 17 19.51 0.16 -5.93
C LYS A 17 18.84 0.15 -4.56
N GLN A 18 17.85 -0.72 -4.42
CA GLN A 18 17.27 -1.04 -3.12
C GLN A 18 18.31 -1.75 -2.23
N LEU A 19 18.56 -1.21 -1.05
CA LEU A 19 19.52 -1.76 -0.07
C LEU A 19 18.83 -2.49 1.08
N HIS A 20 17.58 -2.10 1.39
CA HIS A 20 16.79 -2.63 2.50
C HIS A 20 15.34 -2.82 2.05
N ASP A 21 14.56 -3.54 2.82
CA ASP A 21 13.13 -3.69 2.57
C ASP A 21 12.41 -2.34 2.72
N VAL A 22 11.43 -2.08 1.87
CA VAL A 22 10.63 -0.86 1.95
C VAL A 22 9.86 -0.85 3.27
N GLY A 23 9.93 0.26 4.01
CA GLY A 23 9.37 0.39 5.35
C GLY A 23 10.28 -0.11 6.48
N GLN A 24 11.47 -0.60 6.18
CA GLN A 24 12.47 -1.01 7.18
C GLN A 24 12.77 0.16 8.14
N ARG A 25 12.64 -0.08 9.46
CA ARG A 25 12.94 0.91 10.50
C ARG A 25 14.44 1.07 10.65
N ALA A 26 14.89 2.32 10.71
CA ALA A 26 16.25 2.68 11.07
C ALA A 26 16.24 3.67 12.25
N GLU A 27 17.30 3.67 13.05
CA GLU A 27 17.46 4.53 14.21
C GLU A 27 18.90 5.07 14.26
N THR A 28 19.05 6.36 14.54
CA THR A 28 20.35 7.01 14.75
C THR A 28 20.79 6.89 16.23
N PRO A 29 22.06 7.16 16.59
CA PRO A 29 22.54 6.96 17.96
C PRO A 29 21.85 7.83 19.02
N ASN A 30 21.18 8.93 18.63
CA ASN A 30 20.36 9.77 19.50
C ASN A 30 18.88 9.33 19.58
N GLY A 31 18.48 8.29 18.85
CA GLY A 31 17.13 7.73 18.85
C GLY A 31 16.17 8.28 17.79
N ASP A 32 16.64 9.11 16.84
CA ASP A 32 15.77 9.56 15.74
C ASP A 32 15.40 8.38 14.84
N VAL A 33 14.12 8.28 14.48
CA VAL A 33 13.57 7.13 13.77
C VAL A 33 13.29 7.48 12.31
N TYR A 34 13.82 6.63 11.43
CA TYR A 34 13.64 6.73 9.99
C TYR A 34 12.98 5.47 9.43
N ARG A 35 12.51 5.58 8.19
CA ARG A 35 11.98 4.47 7.39
C ARG A 35 12.68 4.49 6.05
N TYR A 36 13.14 3.33 5.60
CA TYR A 36 13.64 3.17 4.24
C TYR A 36 12.46 3.22 3.28
N VAL A 37 12.51 4.08 2.25
CA VAL A 37 11.37 4.37 1.38
C VAL A 37 11.75 4.31 -0.10
N LYS A 38 10.74 4.10 -0.95
CA LYS A 38 10.87 4.23 -2.40
C LYS A 38 10.37 5.59 -2.84
N MET A 39 11.25 6.39 -3.42
CA MET A 39 10.88 7.68 -3.99
C MET A 39 9.96 7.53 -5.19
N GLY A 40 9.04 8.49 -5.37
CA GLY A 40 8.25 8.62 -6.59
C GLY A 40 9.05 9.23 -7.73
N ALA A 41 8.49 10.20 -8.43
CA ALA A 41 9.13 10.81 -9.61
C ALA A 41 10.36 11.68 -9.31
N ALA A 42 10.52 12.16 -8.07
CA ALA A 42 11.60 13.07 -7.68
C ALA A 42 12.69 12.35 -6.88
N VAL A 43 13.94 12.76 -7.07
CA VAL A 43 15.06 12.34 -6.21
C VAL A 43 14.91 12.99 -4.84
N GLY A 44 15.27 12.25 -3.78
CA GLY A 44 15.30 12.76 -2.41
C GLY A 44 16.18 14.01 -2.25
N ILE A 45 15.65 15.02 -1.57
CA ILE A 45 16.33 16.25 -1.18
C ILE A 45 16.31 16.37 0.34
N ALA A 46 17.47 16.55 0.98
CA ALA A 46 17.55 16.72 2.42
C ALA A 46 16.75 17.95 2.92
N ASN A 47 16.31 17.92 4.18
CA ASN A 47 15.60 19.01 4.86
C ASN A 47 14.31 19.46 4.15
N LYS A 48 13.54 18.49 3.66
CA LYS A 48 12.18 18.70 3.12
C LYS A 48 11.17 17.86 3.89
N LEU A 49 9.90 18.20 3.74
CA LEU A 49 8.81 17.35 4.21
C LEU A 49 8.63 16.22 3.20
N TYR A 50 8.65 14.99 3.67
CA TYR A 50 8.36 13.81 2.86
C TYR A 50 6.99 13.29 3.26
N GLN A 51 6.16 12.95 2.27
CA GLN A 51 4.83 12.38 2.50
C GLN A 51 4.56 11.19 1.58
N GLY A 52 3.68 10.29 2.01
CA GLY A 52 3.21 9.20 1.18
C GLY A 52 2.46 9.69 -0.06
N SER A 53 2.28 8.80 -1.04
CA SER A 53 1.53 9.11 -2.25
C SER A 53 0.09 9.57 -1.97
N ILE A 54 -0.43 10.43 -2.84
CA ILE A 54 -1.83 10.88 -2.76
C ILE A 54 -2.75 9.81 -3.34
N ALA A 55 -3.95 9.67 -2.77
CA ALA A 55 -4.98 8.81 -3.32
C ALA A 55 -5.37 9.23 -4.75
N VAL A 56 -5.48 8.26 -5.65
CA VAL A 56 -5.98 8.43 -7.02
C VAL A 56 -7.49 8.16 -7.04
N ALA A 57 -8.22 8.80 -7.96
CA ALA A 57 -9.68 8.74 -8.03
C ALA A 57 -10.25 7.30 -8.04
N PHE A 58 -9.55 6.34 -8.67
CA PHE A 58 -9.97 4.94 -8.75
C PHE A 58 -9.37 4.03 -7.66
N TRP A 59 -8.89 4.61 -6.57
CA TRP A 59 -8.51 3.88 -5.36
C TRP A 59 -9.44 4.19 -4.19
N ASN A 60 -10.31 5.20 -4.31
CA ASN A 60 -11.14 5.70 -3.23
C ASN A 60 -12.62 5.39 -3.49
N SER A 61 -13.28 4.75 -2.53
CA SER A 61 -14.70 4.34 -2.62
C SER A 61 -15.04 3.63 -3.93
N VAL A 62 -14.20 2.66 -4.33
CA VAL A 62 -14.41 1.86 -5.54
C VAL A 62 -15.11 0.54 -5.23
N ALA A 63 -15.84 0.02 -6.22
CA ALA A 63 -16.53 -1.26 -6.07
C ALA A 63 -15.53 -2.42 -6.15
N HIS A 64 -15.68 -3.39 -5.24
CA HIS A 64 -15.07 -4.70 -5.41
C HIS A 64 -15.74 -5.46 -6.54
N THR A 65 -14.97 -6.22 -7.30
CA THR A 65 -15.44 -6.86 -8.55
C THR A 65 -16.01 -8.26 -8.33
N VAL A 66 -15.63 -8.91 -7.24
CA VAL A 66 -16.09 -10.24 -6.85
C VAL A 66 -16.59 -10.17 -5.40
N ALA A 67 -17.66 -10.91 -5.08
CA ALA A 67 -18.17 -10.93 -3.71
C ALA A 67 -17.12 -11.54 -2.77
N LEU A 68 -16.85 -10.85 -1.67
CA LEU A 68 -15.88 -11.31 -0.68
C LEU A 68 -16.52 -12.39 0.18
N ALA A 69 -15.85 -13.52 0.34
CA ALA A 69 -16.21 -14.60 1.24
C ALA A 69 -15.22 -14.68 2.40
N VAL A 70 -15.70 -15.15 3.55
CA VAL A 70 -14.83 -15.36 4.71
C VAL A 70 -13.74 -16.37 4.36
N GLY A 71 -12.49 -16.01 4.63
CA GLY A 71 -11.33 -16.84 4.30
C GLY A 71 -10.66 -16.52 2.96
N ASP A 72 -11.24 -15.65 2.13
CA ASP A 72 -10.60 -15.21 0.89
C ASP A 72 -9.24 -14.55 1.18
N THR A 73 -8.25 -14.89 0.36
CA THR A 73 -6.88 -14.36 0.45
C THR A 73 -6.58 -13.33 -0.62
N GLU A 74 -7.55 -12.96 -1.43
CA GLU A 74 -7.43 -11.96 -2.49
C GLU A 74 -8.65 -11.04 -2.48
N ILE A 75 -8.44 -9.78 -2.85
CA ILE A 75 -9.51 -8.79 -3.02
C ILE A 75 -9.28 -8.08 -4.35
N SER A 76 -10.33 -7.97 -5.15
CA SER A 76 -10.31 -7.33 -6.46
C SER A 76 -11.24 -6.13 -6.51
N PHE A 77 -10.84 -5.07 -7.22
CA PHE A 77 -11.62 -3.84 -7.34
C PHE A 77 -11.48 -3.19 -8.72
N THR A 78 -12.48 -2.38 -9.09
CA THR A 78 -12.48 -1.62 -10.34
C THR A 78 -11.47 -0.47 -10.27
N ASP A 79 -10.49 -0.45 -11.17
CA ASP A 79 -9.45 0.59 -11.24
C ASP A 79 -9.68 1.65 -12.33
N GLY A 80 -10.77 1.54 -13.09
CA GLY A 80 -11.18 2.53 -14.09
C GLY A 80 -10.18 2.75 -15.23
N GLY A 81 -9.26 1.81 -15.47
CA GLY A 81 -8.18 1.95 -16.46
C GLY A 81 -6.91 2.60 -15.89
N THR A 82 -6.86 2.82 -14.58
CA THR A 82 -5.65 3.24 -13.85
C THR A 82 -5.04 2.07 -13.07
N ALA A 83 -4.88 0.97 -13.79
CA ALA A 83 -4.30 -0.26 -13.29
C ALA A 83 -2.98 -0.01 -12.56
N LEU A 84 -2.88 -0.52 -11.33
CA LEU A 84 -1.64 -0.57 -10.59
C LEU A 84 -0.67 -1.49 -11.31
N THR A 85 0.54 -1.02 -11.58
CA THR A 85 1.60 -1.87 -12.11
C THR A 85 1.92 -3.00 -11.12
N ALA A 86 2.44 -4.12 -11.61
CA ALA A 86 2.75 -5.25 -10.75
C ALA A 86 3.72 -4.83 -9.63
N GLY A 87 3.35 -5.10 -8.38
CA GLY A 87 4.13 -4.76 -7.20
C GLY A 87 3.88 -3.35 -6.64
N GLU A 88 3.03 -2.54 -7.28
CA GLU A 88 2.75 -1.17 -6.85
C GLU A 88 1.82 -1.09 -5.63
N ALA A 89 1.04 -2.15 -5.38
CA ALA A 89 0.17 -2.24 -4.21
C ALA A 89 0.83 -2.86 -2.97
N GLU A 90 2.08 -3.32 -3.09
CA GLU A 90 2.79 -4.03 -2.01
C GLU A 90 2.92 -3.17 -0.76
N GLY A 91 2.55 -3.75 0.39
CA GLY A 91 2.50 -3.01 1.64
C GLY A 91 1.47 -1.88 1.63
N GLY A 92 0.46 -1.95 0.77
CA GLY A 92 -0.75 -1.14 0.86
C GLY A 92 -1.79 -1.77 1.78
N ASN A 93 -2.94 -1.11 1.90
CA ASN A 93 -4.11 -1.57 2.64
C ASN A 93 -5.35 -1.48 1.77
N ILE A 94 -6.28 -2.41 1.96
CA ILE A 94 -7.65 -2.32 1.44
C ILE A 94 -8.59 -2.22 2.64
N ILE A 95 -9.48 -1.23 2.60
CA ILE A 95 -10.43 -0.95 3.68
C ILE A 95 -11.84 -0.90 3.10
N PRO A 96 -12.71 -1.86 3.43
CA PRO A 96 -14.13 -1.77 3.13
C PRO A 96 -14.76 -0.60 3.89
N GLU A 97 -15.47 0.26 3.17
CA GLU A 97 -16.04 1.50 3.72
C GLU A 97 -17.51 1.37 4.11
N LEU A 98 -18.17 0.29 3.71
CA LEU A 98 -19.60 0.08 3.94
C LEU A 98 -19.95 -1.41 4.05
N GLY A 99 -21.07 -1.70 4.70
CA GLY A 99 -21.58 -3.04 4.88
C GLY A 99 -21.06 -3.74 6.14
N THR A 100 -21.15 -5.07 6.14
CA THR A 100 -20.81 -5.95 7.27
C THR A 100 -19.33 -5.95 7.63
N ASP A 101 -18.47 -5.61 6.68
CA ASP A 101 -17.01 -5.67 6.83
C ASP A 101 -16.38 -4.29 7.02
N LEU A 102 -17.21 -3.28 7.30
CA LEU A 102 -16.83 -1.89 7.52
C LEU A 102 -15.61 -1.79 8.46
N GLY A 103 -14.57 -1.10 7.99
CA GLY A 103 -13.42 -0.73 8.80
C GLY A 103 -12.39 -1.84 9.03
N HIS A 104 -12.58 -3.05 8.47
CA HIS A 104 -11.51 -4.04 8.43
C HIS A 104 -10.36 -3.54 7.55
N ILE A 105 -9.14 -3.85 7.93
CA ILE A 105 -7.94 -3.43 7.21
C ILE A 105 -7.24 -4.68 6.70
N TYR A 106 -7.21 -4.84 5.38
CA TYR A 106 -6.57 -5.97 4.72
C TYR A 106 -5.24 -5.53 4.11
N ARG A 107 -4.16 -6.11 4.62
CA ARG A 107 -2.80 -5.80 4.20
C ARG A 107 -2.47 -6.50 2.88
N VAL A 108 -1.92 -5.76 1.91
CA VAL A 108 -1.67 -6.25 0.56
C VAL A 108 -0.22 -6.73 0.41
N LYS A 109 -0.07 -7.98 -0.04
CA LYS A 109 1.21 -8.63 -0.35
C LYS A 109 1.72 -8.31 -1.75
N SER A 110 0.83 -8.29 -2.74
CA SER A 110 1.14 -8.03 -4.14
C SER A 110 -0.14 -7.74 -4.92
N ASN A 111 0.01 -7.28 -6.16
CA ASN A 111 -1.10 -7.06 -7.08
C ASN A 111 -0.75 -7.48 -8.50
N ILE A 112 -1.80 -7.82 -9.25
CA ILE A 112 -1.76 -7.93 -10.70
C ILE A 112 -2.87 -7.04 -11.29
N ALA A 113 -2.54 -6.34 -12.37
CA ALA A 113 -3.54 -5.69 -13.20
C ALA A 113 -4.10 -6.70 -14.21
N THR A 114 -5.38 -6.57 -14.51
CA THR A 114 -6.05 -7.34 -15.57
C THR A 114 -6.46 -6.40 -16.71
N ASP A 115 -6.65 -6.95 -17.91
CA ASP A 115 -7.08 -6.18 -19.10
C ASP A 115 -8.50 -5.62 -19.00
N THR A 116 -9.22 -5.86 -17.89
CA THR A 116 -10.63 -5.51 -17.70
C THR A 116 -10.86 -4.30 -16.79
N ASN A 117 -9.85 -3.44 -16.59
CA ASN A 117 -9.88 -2.33 -15.63
C ASN A 117 -10.14 -2.81 -14.20
N VAL A 118 -9.52 -3.94 -13.84
CA VAL A 118 -9.61 -4.56 -12.53
C VAL A 118 -8.20 -4.81 -12.02
N THR A 119 -7.95 -4.38 -10.79
CA THR A 119 -6.75 -4.73 -10.05
C THR A 119 -7.12 -5.82 -9.03
N VAL A 120 -6.34 -6.90 -9.02
CA VAL A 120 -6.46 -8.00 -8.06
C VAL A 120 -5.28 -7.92 -7.10
N CYS A 121 -5.57 -7.82 -5.81
CA CYS A 121 -4.59 -7.74 -4.74
C CYS A 121 -4.58 -9.03 -3.94
N GLN A 122 -3.42 -9.67 -3.85
CA GLN A 122 -3.17 -10.77 -2.92
C GLN A 122 -2.93 -10.20 -1.52
N LEU A 123 -3.55 -10.78 -0.50
CA LEU A 123 -3.37 -10.38 0.90
C LEU A 123 -2.09 -11.00 1.50
N GLU A 124 -1.55 -10.37 2.55
CA GLU A 124 -0.42 -10.91 3.31
C GLU A 124 -0.71 -12.28 3.92
N ASP A 125 0.34 -13.06 4.15
CA ASP A 125 0.21 -14.42 4.67
C ASP A 125 -0.45 -14.39 6.07
N GLY A 126 -1.55 -15.12 6.22
CA GLY A 126 -2.36 -15.12 7.44
C GLY A 126 -3.44 -14.03 7.51
N VAL A 127 -3.51 -13.13 6.52
CA VAL A 127 -4.60 -12.17 6.37
C VAL A 127 -5.66 -12.77 5.45
N THR A 128 -6.90 -12.84 5.95
CA THR A 128 -8.06 -13.28 5.18
C THR A 128 -9.25 -12.35 5.40
N VAL A 129 -10.17 -12.32 4.44
CA VAL A 129 -11.46 -11.65 4.60
C VAL A 129 -12.19 -12.20 5.83
N GLN A 130 -12.65 -11.32 6.72
CA GLN A 130 -13.28 -11.69 7.99
C GLN A 130 -14.80 -11.78 7.90
N ASN A 131 -15.44 -10.95 7.06
CA ASN A 131 -16.89 -10.99 6.85
C ASN A 131 -17.23 -11.05 5.37
N ALA A 132 -18.29 -11.79 5.05
CA ALA A 132 -18.77 -11.87 3.68
C ALA A 132 -19.39 -10.53 3.22
N VAL A 133 -19.08 -10.11 2.00
CA VAL A 133 -19.57 -8.87 1.39
C VAL A 133 -19.99 -9.13 -0.05
N ALA A 134 -21.29 -9.12 -0.33
CA ALA A 134 -21.78 -9.19 -1.71
C ALA A 134 -21.34 -7.97 -2.53
N THR A 135 -21.25 -8.10 -3.85
CA THR A 135 -21.03 -6.98 -4.77
C THR A 135 -22.29 -6.14 -4.96
N GLY A 136 -22.11 -4.90 -5.42
CA GLY A 136 -23.20 -3.98 -5.74
C GLY A 136 -23.78 -3.23 -4.54
N GLY A 137 -24.71 -2.32 -4.82
CA GLY A 137 -25.18 -1.31 -3.86
C GLY A 137 -24.08 -0.30 -3.52
N SER A 138 -24.20 0.35 -2.36
CA SER A 138 -23.17 1.27 -1.85
C SER A 138 -21.97 0.55 -1.23
N ARG A 139 -21.71 -0.72 -1.55
CA ARG A 139 -20.62 -1.50 -0.93
C ARG A 139 -19.33 -1.22 -1.70
N VAL A 140 -18.47 -0.41 -1.10
CA VAL A 140 -17.24 0.10 -1.70
C VAL A 140 -16.07 -0.08 -0.75
N LEU A 141 -14.86 -0.02 -1.29
CA LEU A 141 -13.60 -0.07 -0.56
C LEU A 141 -12.66 1.05 -1.02
N THR A 142 -11.72 1.39 -0.14
CA THR A 142 -10.57 2.22 -0.47
C THR A 142 -9.30 1.39 -0.43
N PHE A 143 -8.54 1.46 -1.51
CA PHE A 143 -7.14 1.06 -1.53
C PHE A 143 -6.25 2.25 -1.10
N ILE A 144 -5.35 1.99 -0.17
CA ILE A 144 -4.35 2.94 0.31
C ILE A 144 -2.98 2.35 -0.02
N LYS A 145 -2.24 3.01 -0.91
CA LYS A 145 -0.85 2.63 -1.22
C LYS A 145 0.03 2.71 0.04
N SER A 146 1.08 1.89 0.09
CA SER A 146 2.06 1.93 1.18
C SER A 146 2.54 3.36 1.44
N PRO A 147 2.59 3.82 2.70
CA PRO A 147 3.11 5.15 3.05
C PRO A 147 4.61 5.28 2.79
N TYR A 148 5.28 4.19 2.43
CA TYR A 148 6.72 4.11 2.15
C TYR A 148 7.02 3.96 0.64
N MET A 149 5.99 4.00 -0.20
CA MET A 149 6.08 3.90 -1.67
C MET A 149 5.68 5.22 -2.31
N ASP A 150 6.30 5.53 -3.45
CA ASP A 150 6.06 6.72 -4.27
C ASP A 150 6.05 8.03 -3.46
N ILE A 151 7.07 8.18 -2.62
CA ILE A 151 7.18 9.34 -1.73
C ILE A 151 7.26 10.65 -2.50
N LEU A 152 6.53 11.65 -1.99
CA LEU A 152 6.47 13.01 -2.49
C LEU A 152 7.19 13.97 -1.55
N ILE A 153 7.72 15.04 -2.12
CA ILE A 153 8.44 16.12 -1.45
C ILE A 153 7.73 17.45 -1.71
#